data_AF-A0A6L6F3M4-F1
#
_entry.id   AF-A0A6L6F3M4-F1
#
_cell.length_a   1.000
_cell.length_b   1.000
_cell.length_c   1.000
_cell.angle_alpha   90.00
_cell.angle_beta   90.00
_cell.angle_gamma   90.00
#
_symmetry.space_group_name_H-M   'P 1'
#
loop_
_entity.id
_entity.type
_entity.pdbx_description
1 polymer ?
#
loop_
_entity_poly.entity_id
_entity_poly.type
_entity_poly.pdbx_seq_one_letter_code
_entity_poly.pdbx_strand_id
1 'polypeptide(L)'
;GLAAVAVLKKNKLNGKVCVSGQDATADGLAAILTGDLSNTVYKAVKQEANGAADLAIALIKGTKVTNATGKTNDGKRDVPSVLLVPVGITKANVKVVIADGFQTRAAVCKIATEAVCKKNGI
;
A
#
# COMPACT_ATOMS: atom_id res chain seq x y z
N GLY A 1 7.81 6.04 7.07
CA GLY A 1 6.66 6.21 7.99
C GLY A 1 7.02 5.87 9.43
N LEU A 2 7.03 4.59 9.80
CA LEU A 2 7.08 4.14 11.21
C LEU A 2 8.33 4.60 12.00
N ALA A 3 9.51 4.65 11.37
CA ALA A 3 10.70 5.18 12.04
C ALA A 3 10.56 6.68 12.40
N ALA A 4 9.93 7.47 11.52
CA ALA A 4 9.63 8.88 11.80
C ALA A 4 8.62 9.02 12.95
N VAL A 5 7.58 8.17 12.96
CA VAL A 5 6.61 8.09 14.08
C VAL A 5 7.32 7.84 15.40
N ALA A 6 8.29 6.90 15.46
CA ALA A 6 9.03 6.61 16.68
C ALA A 6 9.78 7.85 17.22
N VAL A 7 10.42 8.62 16.33
CA VAL A 7 11.09 9.89 16.69
C VAL A 7 10.07 10.94 17.14
N LEU A 8 8.93 11.07 16.45
CA LEU A 8 7.87 12.00 16.83
C LEU A 8 7.28 11.66 18.21
N LYS A 9 7.09 10.37 18.52
CA LYS A 9 6.66 9.91 19.85
C LYS A 9 7.67 10.30 20.93
N LYS A 10 8.96 10.01 20.71
CA LYS A 10 10.05 10.40 21.63
C LYS A 10 10.06 11.90 21.94
N ASN A 11 9.71 12.72 20.94
CA ASN A 11 9.69 14.19 21.05
C ASN A 11 8.30 14.76 21.40
N LYS A 12 7.29 13.95 21.75
CA LYS A 12 5.92 14.41 22.08
C LYS A 12 5.24 15.20 20.95
N LEU A 13 5.57 14.86 19.70
CA LEU A 13 5.02 15.43 18.46
C LEU A 13 4.11 14.45 17.71
N ASN A 14 3.97 13.22 18.18
CA ASN A 14 3.06 12.24 17.57
C ASN A 14 1.61 12.76 17.58
N GLY A 15 0.90 12.60 16.47
CA GLY A 15 -0.44 13.15 16.27
C GLY A 15 -0.50 14.66 15.99
N LYS A 16 0.63 15.38 16.07
CA LYS A 16 0.73 16.80 15.65
C LYS A 16 1.31 16.97 14.25
N VAL A 17 2.04 15.96 13.77
CA VAL A 17 2.64 15.91 12.45
C VAL A 17 1.98 14.79 11.67
N CYS A 18 1.42 15.11 10.50
CA CYS A 18 0.90 14.10 9.58
C CYS A 18 2.08 13.30 9.00
N VAL A 19 2.03 11.98 9.17
CA VAL A 19 3.03 11.06 8.60
C VAL A 19 2.33 10.10 7.65
N SER A 20 2.68 10.17 6.38
CA SER A 20 2.23 9.24 5.36
C SER A 20 3.11 7.99 5.28
N GLY A 21 2.60 6.99 4.58
CA GLY A 21 3.31 5.74 4.25
C GLY A 21 2.92 5.20 2.88
N GLN A 22 3.51 4.07 2.53
CA GLN A 22 3.15 3.27 1.36
C GLN A 22 3.15 1.78 1.75
N ASP A 23 2.63 0.94 0.88
CA ASP A 23 2.70 -0.53 0.89
C ASP A 23 1.72 -1.25 1.82
N ALA A 24 0.93 -0.52 2.63
CA ALA A 24 -0.13 -1.10 3.47
C ALA A 24 0.29 -2.34 4.29
N THR A 25 1.50 -2.31 4.86
CA THR A 25 1.99 -3.37 5.76
C THR A 25 1.10 -3.50 7.01
N ALA A 26 1.10 -4.67 7.66
CA ALA A 26 0.32 -4.87 8.90
C ALA A 26 0.64 -3.81 9.97
N ASP A 27 1.92 -3.47 10.18
CA ASP A 27 2.34 -2.40 11.09
C ASP A 27 1.86 -1.02 10.64
N GLY A 28 1.90 -0.74 9.34
CA GLY A 28 1.41 0.52 8.78
C GLY A 28 -0.10 0.68 8.97
N LEU A 29 -0.88 -0.37 8.71
CA LEU A 29 -2.33 -0.37 8.94
C LEU A 29 -2.65 -0.24 10.43
N ALA A 30 -1.94 -0.96 11.30
CA ALA A 30 -2.11 -0.81 12.74
C ALA A 30 -1.80 0.62 13.20
N ALA A 31 -0.72 1.23 12.71
CA ALA A 31 -0.36 2.61 13.00
C ALA A 31 -1.41 3.61 12.49
N ILE A 32 -2.09 3.35 11.37
CA ILE A 32 -3.23 4.16 10.92
C ILE A 32 -4.41 4.04 11.90
N LEU A 33 -4.71 2.83 12.36
CA LEU A 33 -5.79 2.59 13.32
C LEU A 33 -5.54 3.26 14.68
N THR A 34 -4.28 3.26 15.15
CA THR A 34 -3.87 3.95 16.39
C THR A 34 -3.74 5.47 16.21
N GLY A 35 -3.72 5.98 14.98
CA GLY A 35 -3.58 7.40 14.67
C GLY A 35 -2.12 7.89 14.61
N ASP A 36 -1.17 6.98 14.57
CA ASP A 36 0.26 7.26 14.44
C ASP A 36 0.66 7.62 13.00
N LEU A 37 0.03 6.97 12.01
CA LEU A 37 0.14 7.34 10.59
C LEU A 37 -1.18 7.97 10.12
N SER A 38 -1.08 9.01 9.29
CA SER A 38 -2.26 9.65 8.70
C SER A 38 -2.88 8.80 7.59
N ASN A 39 -2.02 8.17 6.78
CA ASN A 39 -2.43 7.36 5.64
C ASN A 39 -1.30 6.44 5.17
N THR A 40 -1.64 5.48 4.32
CA THR A 40 -0.72 4.74 3.47
C THR A 40 -1.27 4.65 2.04
N VAL A 41 -0.49 4.10 1.13
CA VAL A 41 -0.91 3.84 -0.26
C VAL A 41 -0.81 2.35 -0.50
N TYR A 42 -1.95 1.72 -0.76
CA TYR A 42 -2.02 0.30 -1.13
C TYR A 42 -1.72 0.13 -2.62
N LYS A 43 -0.75 -0.73 -2.90
CA LYS A 43 -0.38 -1.19 -4.24
C LYS A 43 -0.57 -2.70 -4.28
N ALA A 44 -1.51 -3.17 -5.09
CA ALA A 44 -1.89 -4.56 -5.11
C ALA A 44 -0.81 -5.41 -5.80
N VAL A 45 0.05 -6.05 -5.00
CA VAL A 45 1.16 -6.89 -5.49
C VAL A 45 0.66 -7.99 -6.44
N LYS A 46 -0.53 -8.55 -6.20
CA LYS A 46 -1.14 -9.54 -7.10
C LYS A 46 -1.40 -8.97 -8.49
N GLN A 47 -1.88 -7.73 -8.58
CA GLN A 47 -2.14 -7.09 -9.87
C GLN A 47 -0.83 -6.72 -10.57
N GLU A 48 0.18 -6.24 -9.83
CA GLU A 48 1.52 -5.97 -10.37
C GLU A 48 2.17 -7.25 -10.93
N ALA A 49 2.09 -8.35 -10.18
CA ALA A 49 2.62 -9.65 -10.61
C ALA A 49 1.92 -10.18 -11.87
N ASN A 50 0.59 -10.09 -11.94
CA ASN A 50 -0.17 -10.49 -13.12
C ASN A 50 0.20 -9.64 -14.34
N GLY A 51 0.24 -8.31 -14.18
CA GLY A 51 0.64 -7.41 -15.27
C GLY A 51 2.06 -7.69 -15.77
N ALA A 52 3.00 -7.94 -14.86
CA ALA A 52 4.37 -8.32 -15.23
C ALA A 52 4.43 -9.67 -15.96
N ALA A 53 3.68 -10.68 -15.51
CA ALA A 53 3.61 -11.98 -16.16
C ALA A 53 3.01 -11.89 -17.57
N ASP A 54 1.93 -11.13 -17.75
CA ASP A 54 1.28 -10.91 -19.04
C ASP A 54 2.25 -10.25 -20.04
N LEU A 55 3.01 -9.23 -19.58
CA LEU A 55 4.06 -8.60 -20.39
C LEU A 55 5.15 -9.59 -20.79
N ALA A 56 5.67 -10.36 -19.83
CA ALA A 56 6.74 -11.31 -20.09
C ALA A 56 6.32 -12.39 -21.11
N ILE A 57 5.10 -12.93 -20.95
CA ILE A 57 4.53 -13.91 -21.88
C ILE A 57 4.36 -13.31 -23.27
N ALA A 58 3.85 -12.07 -23.36
CA ALA A 58 3.66 -11.41 -24.64
C ALA A 58 4.98 -11.20 -25.39
N LEU A 59 6.02 -10.76 -24.67
CA LEU A 59 7.37 -10.56 -25.21
C LEU A 59 8.00 -11.86 -25.68
N ILE A 60 7.93 -12.94 -24.88
CA ILE A 60 8.49 -14.26 -25.24
C ILE A 60 7.80 -14.84 -26.48
N LYS A 61 6.49 -14.63 -26.61
CA LYS A 61 5.72 -15.09 -27.79
C LYS A 61 5.86 -14.17 -29.00
N GLY A 62 6.58 -13.05 -28.90
CA GLY A 62 6.66 -12.04 -29.97
C GLY A 62 5.31 -11.37 -30.28
N THR A 63 4.34 -11.45 -29.36
CA THR A 63 3.02 -10.86 -29.53
C THR A 63 2.99 -9.41 -29.05
N LYS A 64 2.09 -8.61 -29.61
CA LYS A 64 1.95 -7.20 -29.24
C LYS A 64 1.47 -7.07 -27.79
N VAL A 65 2.21 -6.30 -27.00
CA VAL A 65 1.78 -5.83 -25.67
C VAL A 65 0.64 -4.81 -25.86
N THR A 66 -0.55 -5.13 -25.36
CA THR A 66 -1.76 -4.29 -25.49
C THR A 66 -2.21 -3.65 -24.18
N ASN A 67 -1.67 -4.08 -23.04
CA ASN A 67 -2.06 -3.62 -21.71
C ASN A 67 -1.23 -2.43 -21.20
N ALA A 68 -0.29 -1.89 -21.98
CA ALA A 68 0.43 -0.68 -21.60
C ALA A 68 -0.54 0.50 -21.45
N THR A 69 -0.60 1.08 -20.26
CA THR A 69 -1.51 2.19 -19.92
C THR A 69 -0.82 3.55 -19.91
N GLY A 70 0.51 3.58 -20.05
CA GLY A 70 1.28 4.82 -20.07
C GLY A 70 2.70 4.62 -20.56
N LYS A 71 3.55 5.59 -20.26
CA LYS A 71 4.99 5.54 -20.54
C LYS A 71 5.79 6.01 -19.34
N THR A 72 6.99 5.44 -19.18
CA THR A 72 7.98 5.86 -18.18
C THR A 72 9.26 6.22 -18.90
N ASN A 73 9.78 7.42 -18.66
CA ASN A 73 11.06 7.84 -19.22
C ASN A 73 12.21 7.27 -18.38
N ASP A 74 13.14 6.55 -19.02
CA ASP A 74 14.33 5.96 -18.36
C ASP A 74 15.60 6.84 -18.49
N GLY A 75 15.42 8.09 -18.94
CA GLY A 75 16.50 9.02 -19.28
C GLY A 75 17.01 8.90 -20.72
N LYS A 76 16.56 7.90 -21.49
CA LYS A 76 16.95 7.70 -22.90
C LYS A 76 15.75 7.61 -23.83
N ARG A 77 14.66 7.01 -23.36
CA ARG A 77 13.43 6.80 -24.15
C ARG A 77 12.21 6.74 -23.25
N ASP A 78 11.05 6.95 -23.86
CA ASP A 78 9.77 6.66 -23.24
C ASP A 78 9.44 5.18 -23.40
N VAL A 79 9.60 4.41 -22.32
CA VAL A 79 9.28 2.99 -22.26
C VAL A 79 7.77 2.82 -22.10
N PRO A 80 7.08 2.08 -22.98
CA PRO A 80 5.69 1.70 -22.74
C PRO A 80 5.57 0.91 -21.43
N SER A 81 4.70 1.37 -20.53
CA SER A 81 4.58 0.85 -19.17
C SER A 81 3.14 0.50 -18.84
N VAL A 82 2.96 -0.56 -18.06
CA VAL A 82 1.70 -0.84 -17.38
C VAL A 82 1.72 -0.11 -16.04
N LEU A 83 1.00 0.99 -15.95
CA LEU A 83 0.88 1.81 -14.74
C LEU A 83 -0.45 1.50 -14.06
N LEU A 84 -0.41 0.74 -12.98
CA LEU A 84 -1.57 0.41 -12.17
C LEU A 84 -1.94 1.57 -11.25
N VAL A 85 -3.24 1.71 -10.94
CA VAL A 85 -3.74 2.77 -10.08
C VAL A 85 -3.64 2.34 -8.61
N PRO A 86 -2.84 3.01 -7.78
CA PRO A 86 -2.76 2.70 -6.36
C PRO A 86 -3.98 3.25 -5.60
N VAL A 87 -4.25 2.71 -4.41
CA VAL A 87 -5.38 3.10 -3.56
C VAL A 87 -4.90 3.80 -2.29
N GLY A 88 -5.37 5.02 -2.04
CA GLY A 88 -5.12 5.71 -0.77
C GLY A 88 -5.86 5.04 0.39
N ILE A 89 -5.14 4.69 1.45
CA ILE A 89 -5.68 4.04 2.64
C ILE A 89 -5.56 4.96 3.85
N THR A 90 -6.68 5.18 4.52
CA THR A 90 -6.82 5.89 5.79
C THR A 90 -7.59 5.01 6.77
N LYS A 91 -7.78 5.48 8.00
CA LYS A 91 -8.61 4.80 9.01
C LYS A 91 -10.01 4.42 8.49
N ALA A 92 -10.57 5.22 7.58
CA ALA A 92 -11.91 5.01 7.04
C ALA A 92 -12.04 3.78 6.12
N ASN A 93 -10.93 3.31 5.53
CA ASN A 93 -10.96 2.25 4.52
C ASN A 93 -9.87 1.18 4.67
N VAL A 94 -9.26 1.02 5.85
CA VAL A 94 -8.29 -0.08 6.14
C VAL A 94 -8.86 -1.46 5.74
N LYS A 95 -10.17 -1.67 5.92
CA LYS A 95 -10.85 -2.91 5.54
C LYS A 95 -10.70 -3.31 4.07
N VAL A 96 -10.42 -2.37 3.16
CA VAL A 96 -10.20 -2.66 1.74
C VAL A 96 -9.02 -3.61 1.55
N VAL A 97 -7.92 -3.37 2.27
CA VAL A 97 -6.69 -4.18 2.18
C VAL A 97 -6.90 -5.58 2.76
N ILE A 98 -7.74 -5.69 3.78
CA ILE A 98 -8.09 -6.98 4.40
C ILE A 98 -9.08 -7.76 3.53
N ALA A 99 -10.08 -7.10 2.96
CA ALA A 99 -11.06 -7.71 2.07
C ALA A 99 -10.41 -8.23 0.78
N ASP A 100 -9.38 -7.54 0.29
CA ASP A 100 -8.57 -8.01 -0.85
C ASP A 100 -7.67 -9.21 -0.49
N GLY A 101 -7.54 -9.54 0.80
CA GLY A 101 -6.72 -10.64 1.30
C GLY A 101 -5.22 -10.33 1.36
N PHE A 102 -4.81 -9.08 1.09
CA PHE A 102 -3.40 -8.68 1.12
C PHE A 102 -2.82 -8.70 2.54
N GLN A 103 -3.61 -8.28 3.53
CA GLN A 103 -3.28 -8.43 4.94
C GLN A 103 -4.38 -9.21 5.65
N THR A 104 -4.02 -10.05 6.61
CA THR A 104 -5.02 -10.69 7.45
C THR A 104 -5.43 -9.75 8.58
N ARG A 105 -6.70 -9.81 8.98
CA ARG A 105 -7.19 -9.14 10.19
C ARG A 105 -6.34 -9.51 11.41
N ALA A 106 -6.02 -10.80 11.56
CA ALA A 106 -5.23 -11.30 12.69
C ALA A 106 -3.85 -10.63 12.77
N ALA A 107 -3.14 -10.46 11.65
CA ALA A 107 -1.85 -9.79 11.63
C ALA A 107 -1.95 -8.33 12.09
N VAL A 108 -2.94 -7.59 11.56
CA VAL A 108 -3.16 -6.18 11.92
C VAL A 108 -3.57 -6.03 13.38
N CYS A 109 -4.55 -6.82 13.85
CA CYS A 109 -5.11 -6.70 15.19
C CYS A 109 -4.20 -7.24 16.29
N LYS A 110 -3.24 -8.12 15.95
CA LYS A 110 -2.15 -8.49 16.86
C LYS A 110 -1.31 -7.26 17.25
N ILE A 111 -1.10 -6.32 16.34
CA ILE A 111 -0.30 -5.11 16.55
C ILE A 111 -1.17 -3.97 17.10
N ALA A 112 -2.33 -3.72 16.49
CA ALA A 112 -3.23 -2.63 16.89
C ALA A 112 -3.97 -2.91 18.21
N THR A 113 -4.04 -4.17 18.64
CA THR A 113 -4.98 -4.74 19.62
C THR A 113 -6.40 -4.94 19.09
N GLU A 114 -7.06 -5.96 19.65
CA GLU A 114 -8.44 -6.32 19.30
C GLU A 114 -9.43 -5.17 19.62
N ALA A 115 -9.21 -4.44 20.71
CA ALA A 115 -10.06 -3.31 21.09
C ALA A 115 -10.02 -2.19 20.05
N VAL A 116 -8.82 -1.86 19.54
CA VAL A 116 -8.65 -0.85 18.49
C VAL A 116 -9.28 -1.33 17.19
N CYS A 117 -9.08 -2.59 16.79
CA CYS A 117 -9.72 -3.13 15.59
C CYS A 117 -11.25 -3.05 15.67
N LYS A 118 -11.86 -3.54 16.75
CA LYS A 118 -13.30 -3.47 16.97
C LYS A 118 -13.84 -2.05 16.91
N LYS A 119 -13.16 -1.09 17.56
CA LYS A 119 -13.53 0.34 17.53
C LYS A 119 -13.55 0.93 16.12
N ASN A 120 -12.73 0.40 15.21
CA ASN A 120 -12.62 0.88 13.83
C ASN A 120 -13.33 -0.03 12.81
N GLY A 121 -14.13 -1.02 13.27
CA GLY A 121 -14.87 -1.92 12.38
C GLY A 121 -13.99 -2.86 11.56
N ILE A 122 -12.85 -3.27 12.12
CA ILE A 122 -11.89 -4.22 11.54
C ILE A 122 -12.06 -5.61 12.16
#